data_AF-A0A7G8FXZ3-F1
#
_entry.id   AF-A0A7G8FXZ3-F1
#
_cell.length_a   1.000
_cell.length_b   1.000
_cell.length_c   1.000
_cell.angle_alpha   90.00
_cell.angle_beta   90.00
_cell.angle_gamma   90.00
#
_symmetry.space_group_name_H-M   'P 1'
#
loop_
_entity.id
_entity.type
_entity.pdbx_description
1 polymer ?
#
loop_
_entity_poly.entity_id
_entity_poly.type
_entity_poly.pdbx_seq_one_letter_code
_entity_poly.pdbx_strand_id
1 'polypeptide(L)'
;MSANTLQNDRYWFDRHPNAVVRFRRQRIGEFESLNARGEQAPVFRPSFSGEEALTWVAVVDLFQLLQDTNAASDGTRMRLRLRTTPIRSTAERSQARQELMKAVARELLEQALLDEALSINQEAA
;
A
#
# COMPACT_ATOMS: atom_id res chain seq x y z
N MET A 1 15.08 -2.39 -5.36
CA MET A 1 13.88 -2.81 -6.11
C MET A 1 14.14 -2.66 -7.61
N SER A 2 13.80 -3.65 -8.44
CA SER A 2 14.01 -3.58 -9.89
C SER A 2 12.97 -2.71 -10.60
N ALA A 3 13.40 -1.92 -11.60
CA ALA A 3 12.51 -1.11 -12.45
C ALA A 3 11.40 -1.95 -13.12
N ASN A 4 11.71 -3.20 -13.44
CA ASN A 4 10.77 -4.17 -14.00
C ASN A 4 9.58 -4.45 -13.06
N THR A 5 9.80 -4.50 -11.74
CA THR A 5 8.72 -4.71 -10.76
C THR A 5 7.77 -3.53 -10.69
N LEU A 6 8.32 -2.31 -10.69
CA LEU A 6 7.53 -1.08 -10.76
C LEU A 6 6.68 -1.01 -12.04
N GLN A 7 7.28 -1.35 -13.18
CA GLN A 7 6.60 -1.33 -14.48
C GLN A 7 5.44 -2.35 -14.53
N ASN A 8 5.62 -3.53 -13.94
CA ASN A 8 4.56 -4.55 -13.91
C ASN A 8 3.39 -4.18 -13.00
N ASP A 9 3.65 -3.47 -11.90
CA ASP A 9 2.58 -2.91 -11.07
C ASP A 9 1.84 -1.82 -11.83
N ARG A 10 2.58 -0.91 -12.46
CA ARG A 10 2.01 0.16 -13.30
C ARG A 10 1.07 -0.42 -14.36
N TYR A 11 1.59 -1.34 -15.18
CA TYR A 11 0.82 -1.97 -16.24
C TYR A 11 -0.46 -2.67 -15.76
N TRP A 12 -0.39 -3.29 -14.58
CA TRP A 12 -1.55 -3.98 -14.03
C TRP A 12 -2.65 -2.98 -13.63
N PHE A 13 -2.30 -1.88 -12.96
CA PHE A 13 -3.28 -0.84 -12.59
C PHE A 13 -3.82 -0.09 -13.81
N ASP A 14 -3.01 0.13 -14.85
CA ASP A 14 -3.46 0.73 -16.11
C ASP A 14 -4.56 -0.13 -16.78
N ARG A 15 -4.46 -1.46 -16.65
CA ARG A 15 -5.48 -2.41 -17.13
C ARG A 15 -6.67 -2.59 -16.17
N HIS A 16 -6.56 -2.13 -14.93
CA HIS A 16 -7.59 -2.24 -13.90
C HIS A 16 -7.81 -0.86 -13.25
N PRO A 17 -8.37 0.11 -14.00
CA PRO A 17 -8.38 1.52 -13.58
C PRO A 17 -9.14 1.75 -12.27
N ASN A 18 -10.12 0.90 -11.94
CA ASN A 18 -10.91 1.02 -10.71
C ASN A 18 -10.32 0.21 -9.53
N ALA A 19 -9.17 -0.46 -9.72
CA ALA A 19 -8.57 -1.27 -8.67
C ALA A 19 -7.73 -0.39 -7.72
N VAL A 20 -8.06 -0.44 -6.43
CA VAL A 20 -7.29 0.22 -5.37
C VAL A 20 -6.13 -0.65 -4.89
N VAL A 21 -6.34 -1.97 -4.81
CA VAL A 21 -5.39 -2.92 -4.23
C VAL A 21 -5.10 -4.06 -5.19
N ARG A 22 -3.81 -4.40 -5.31
CA ARG A 22 -3.31 -5.59 -5.99
C ARG A 22 -2.59 -6.50 -5.00
N PHE A 23 -3.03 -7.74 -4.88
CA PHE A 23 -2.28 -8.80 -4.18
C PHE A 23 -1.47 -9.62 -5.18
N ARG A 24 -0.19 -9.85 -4.90
CA ARG A 24 0.67 -10.72 -5.71
C ARG A 24 1.76 -11.38 -4.87
N ARG A 25 2.42 -12.41 -5.41
CA ARG A 25 3.65 -12.95 -4.80
C ARG A 25 4.73 -11.86 -4.71
N GLN A 26 5.48 -11.89 -3.62
CA GLN A 26 6.67 -11.07 -3.45
C GLN A 26 7.73 -11.49 -4.47
N ARG A 27 8.44 -10.51 -5.04
CA ARG A 27 9.59 -10.77 -5.91
C ARG A 27 10.89 -10.76 -5.10
N ILE A 28 11.89 -11.48 -5.60
CA ILE A 28 13.23 -11.49 -5.01
C ILE A 28 13.78 -10.05 -5.02
N GLY A 29 14.34 -9.62 -3.89
CA GLY A 29 14.93 -8.28 -3.75
C GLY A 29 13.94 -7.11 -3.78
N GLU A 30 12.64 -7.37 -3.67
CA GLU A 30 11.61 -6.32 -3.73
C GLU A 30 11.82 -5.24 -2.65
N PHE A 31 12.21 -5.65 -1.44
CA PHE A 31 12.44 -4.78 -0.29
C PHE A 31 13.92 -4.64 0.11
N GLU A 32 14.87 -5.11 -0.71
CA GLU A 32 16.31 -5.03 -0.42
C GLU A 32 16.78 -3.59 -0.15
N SER A 33 16.20 -2.62 -0.87
CA SER A 33 16.56 -1.20 -0.71
C SER A 33 16.15 -0.63 0.65
N LEU A 34 15.07 -1.14 1.27
CA LEU A 34 14.67 -0.79 2.63
C LEU A 34 15.59 -1.49 3.64
N ASN A 35 15.82 -2.79 3.44
CA ASN A 35 16.69 -3.58 4.31
C ASN A 35 18.12 -2.99 4.36
N ALA A 36 18.64 -2.50 3.23
CA ALA A 36 19.95 -1.86 3.15
C ALA A 36 20.06 -0.57 3.98
N ARG A 37 18.94 0.05 4.35
CA ARG A 37 18.85 1.23 5.22
C ARG A 37 18.54 0.87 6.67
N GLY A 38 18.46 -0.42 7.01
CA GLY A 38 18.00 -0.89 8.32
C GLY A 38 16.49 -0.75 8.53
N GLU A 39 15.74 -0.39 7.48
CA GLU A 39 14.29 -0.25 7.54
C GLU A 39 13.60 -1.59 7.24
N GLN A 40 12.43 -1.79 7.82
CA GLN A 40 11.59 -2.96 7.54
C GLN A 40 10.40 -2.58 6.66
N ALA A 41 10.12 -3.40 5.66
CA ALA A 41 8.92 -3.23 4.86
C ALA A 41 7.66 -3.38 5.73
N PRO A 42 6.67 -2.47 5.60
CA PRO A 42 5.45 -2.52 6.38
C PRO A 42 4.70 -3.83 6.11
N VAL A 43 3.96 -4.29 7.12
CA VAL A 43 3.27 -5.58 7.09
C VAL A 43 1.78 -5.35 7.22
N PHE A 44 1.02 -6.05 6.38
CA PHE A 44 -0.42 -6.18 6.51
C PHE A 44 -0.79 -7.65 6.69
N ARG A 45 -1.44 -7.97 7.81
CA ARG A 45 -2.00 -9.30 8.08
C ARG A 45 -3.53 -9.18 8.10
N PRO A 46 -4.26 -9.78 7.15
CA PRO A 46 -5.71 -9.86 7.21
C PRO A 46 -6.18 -10.52 8.50
N SER A 47 -7.37 -10.18 8.98
CA SER A 47 -7.93 -10.70 10.24
C SER A 47 -8.07 -12.23 10.28
N PHE A 48 -8.30 -12.84 9.12
CA PHE A 48 -8.40 -14.29 8.96
C PHE A 48 -7.05 -14.98 8.78
N SER A 49 -5.95 -14.22 8.66
CA SER A 49 -4.62 -14.80 8.46
C SER A 49 -4.02 -15.26 9.80
N GLY A 50 -3.56 -16.51 9.84
CA GLY A 50 -2.81 -17.04 10.98
C GLY A 50 -1.32 -16.66 10.94
N GLU A 51 -0.48 -17.51 11.54
CA GLU A 51 0.99 -17.38 11.52
C GLU A 51 1.63 -17.76 10.17
N GLU A 52 0.92 -17.54 9.06
CA GLU A 52 1.47 -17.81 7.74
C GLU A 52 2.65 -16.89 7.41
N ALA A 53 3.55 -17.40 6.57
CA ALA A 53 4.71 -16.68 6.07
C ALA A 53 4.30 -15.53 5.15
N LEU A 54 4.93 -14.37 5.33
CA LEU A 54 4.70 -13.14 4.56
C LEU A 54 5.37 -13.19 3.18
N THR A 55 4.87 -14.06 2.31
CA THR A 55 5.44 -14.34 0.98
C THR A 55 4.78 -13.55 -0.15
N TRP A 56 3.79 -12.73 0.16
CA TRP A 56 3.03 -11.91 -0.78
C TRP A 56 3.22 -10.43 -0.50
N VAL A 57 2.83 -9.61 -1.48
CA VAL A 57 2.81 -8.16 -1.40
C VAL A 57 1.42 -7.66 -1.74
N ALA A 58 0.91 -6.75 -0.91
CA ALA A 58 -0.22 -5.89 -1.22
C ALA A 58 0.32 -4.56 -1.75
N VAL A 59 -0.06 -4.21 -2.97
CA VAL A 59 0.24 -2.91 -3.58
C VAL A 59 -1.04 -2.08 -3.54
N VAL A 60 -0.99 -0.91 -2.91
CA VAL A 60 -2.12 0.02 -2.79
C VAL A 60 -1.81 1.25 -3.63
N ASP A 61 -2.73 1.61 -4.54
CA ASP A 61 -2.69 2.89 -5.24
C ASP A 61 -3.37 3.94 -4.34
N LEU A 62 -2.58 4.84 -3.77
CA LEU A 62 -3.05 5.77 -2.74
C LEU A 62 -4.00 6.83 -3.32
N PHE A 63 -3.78 7.24 -4.55
CA PHE A 63 -4.67 8.20 -5.20
C PHE A 63 -6.02 7.59 -5.53
N GLN A 64 -6.02 6.35 -6.02
CA GLN A 64 -7.27 5.61 -6.25
C GLN A 64 -8.03 5.36 -4.94
N LEU A 65 -7.32 5.14 -3.83
CA LEU A 65 -7.91 5.03 -2.49
C LEU A 65 -8.61 6.33 -2.06
N LEU A 66 -7.97 7.47 -2.30
CA LEU A 66 -8.49 8.81 -1.94
C LEU A 66 -9.56 9.32 -2.92
N GLN A 67 -9.87 8.56 -3.98
CA GLN A 67 -10.77 8.98 -5.07
C GLN A 67 -10.33 10.28 -5.72
N ASP A 68 -9.03 10.58 -5.67
CA ASP A 68 -8.47 11.77 -6.31
C ASP A 68 -8.39 11.51 -7.81
N THR A 69 -9.41 12.02 -8.51
CA THR A 69 -9.53 11.92 -9.98
C THR A 69 -8.57 12.87 -10.71
N ASN A 70 -7.96 13.84 -10.01
CA ASN A 70 -6.92 14.70 -10.58
C ASN A 70 -5.55 14.04 -10.61
N ALA A 71 -5.39 12.91 -9.91
CA ALA A 71 -4.18 12.12 -9.89
C ALA A 71 -4.03 11.25 -11.15
N ALA A 72 -3.88 11.90 -12.31
CA ALA A 72 -2.76 11.69 -13.23
C ALA A 72 -3.12 12.15 -14.65
N SER A 73 -2.50 13.27 -15.07
CA SER A 73 -2.01 13.41 -16.45
C SER A 73 -0.48 13.40 -16.53
N ASP A 74 0.24 13.62 -15.41
CA ASP A 74 1.71 13.72 -15.36
C ASP A 74 2.45 12.39 -15.07
N GLY A 75 1.73 11.34 -14.63
CA GLY A 75 2.28 10.01 -14.39
C GLY A 75 2.81 9.74 -12.97
N THR A 76 2.60 10.63 -12.00
CA THR A 76 3.15 10.47 -10.64
C THR A 76 2.19 9.74 -9.70
N ARG A 77 1.83 8.48 -10.00
CA ARG A 77 1.00 7.67 -9.08
C ARG A 77 1.80 7.13 -7.90
N MET A 78 1.41 7.51 -6.69
CA MET A 78 2.02 7.04 -5.45
C MET A 78 1.46 5.68 -5.05
N ARG A 79 2.35 4.71 -4.81
CA ARG A 79 1.97 3.33 -4.47
C ARG A 79 2.65 2.85 -3.20
N LEU A 80 1.84 2.42 -2.25
CA LEU A 80 2.29 1.77 -1.03
C LEU A 80 2.45 0.26 -1.27
N ARG A 81 3.52 -0.34 -0.75
CA ARG A 81 3.77 -1.78 -0.84
C ARG A 81 3.96 -2.35 0.55
N LEU A 82 3.15 -3.35 0.89
CA LEU A 82 3.18 -4.01 2.18
C LEU A 82 3.39 -5.51 1.99
N ARG A 83 4.17 -6.13 2.87
CA ARG A 83 4.26 -7.59 2.96
C ARG A 83 2.97 -8.15 3.52
N THR A 84 2.50 -9.27 2.99
CA THR A 84 1.28 -9.94 3.46
C THR A 84 1.35 -11.45 3.27
N THR A 85 0.42 -12.17 3.88
CA THR A 85 0.28 -13.62 3.71
C THR A 85 -0.36 -13.94 2.36
N PRO A 86 -0.20 -15.17 1.83
CA PRO A 86 -0.95 -15.62 0.67
C PRO A 86 -2.47 -15.48 0.87
N ILE A 87 -3.16 -14.90 -0.12
CA ILE A 87 -4.62 -14.80 -0.11
C ILE A 87 -5.17 -15.47 -1.36
N ARG A 88 -5.72 -16.67 -1.19
CA ARG A 88 -6.04 -17.57 -2.30
C ARG A 88 -7.50 -17.45 -2.71
N SER A 89 -8.43 -17.33 -1.76
CA SER A 89 -9.86 -17.21 -2.07
C SER A 89 -10.22 -15.81 -2.57
N THR A 90 -11.17 -15.74 -3.51
CA THR A 90 -11.74 -14.48 -3.99
C THR A 90 -12.50 -13.73 -2.88
N ALA A 91 -13.20 -14.47 -2.01
CA ALA A 91 -13.89 -13.90 -0.86
C ALA A 91 -12.90 -13.28 0.14
N GLU A 92 -11.86 -14.03 0.51
CA GLU A 92 -10.77 -13.56 1.37
C GLU A 92 -10.06 -12.34 0.78
N ARG A 93 -9.81 -12.32 -0.54
CA ARG A 93 -9.22 -11.16 -1.22
C ARG A 93 -10.10 -9.92 -1.11
N SER A 94 -11.41 -10.08 -1.22
CA SER A 94 -12.34 -8.96 -1.08
C SER A 94 -12.39 -8.44 0.35
N GLN A 95 -12.42 -9.33 1.34
CA GLN A 95 -12.35 -8.96 2.75
C GLN A 95 -11.02 -8.28 3.10
N ALA A 96 -9.89 -8.89 2.74
CA ALA A 96 -8.56 -8.34 2.98
C ALA A 96 -8.34 -6.99 2.28
N ARG A 97 -8.95 -6.79 1.09
CA ARG A 97 -8.94 -5.49 0.43
C ARG A 97 -9.63 -4.44 1.28
N GLN A 98 -10.83 -4.73 1.79
CA GLN A 98 -11.58 -3.78 2.62
C GLN A 98 -10.83 -3.45 3.92
N GLU A 99 -10.30 -4.48 4.59
CA GLU A 99 -9.49 -4.32 5.80
C GLU A 99 -8.25 -3.46 5.54
N LEU A 100 -7.52 -3.73 4.46
CA LEU A 100 -6.33 -2.95 4.09
C LEU A 100 -6.69 -1.50 3.76
N MET A 101 -7.74 -1.27 2.97
CA MET A 101 -8.18 0.09 2.63
C MET A 101 -8.55 0.88 3.89
N LYS A 102 -9.27 0.25 4.83
CA LYS A 102 -9.64 0.86 6.11
C LYS A 102 -8.41 1.18 6.95
N ALA A 103 -7.45 0.25 7.04
CA ALA A 103 -6.22 0.44 7.81
C ALA A 103 -5.37 1.58 7.23
N VAL A 104 -5.19 1.63 5.91
CA VAL A 104 -4.43 2.69 5.25
C VAL A 104 -5.14 4.04 5.39
N ALA A 105 -6.45 4.10 5.18
CA ALA A 105 -7.21 5.34 5.35
C ALA A 105 -7.14 5.87 6.78
N ARG A 106 -7.19 4.97 7.77
CA ARG A 106 -7.03 5.33 9.19
C ARG A 106 -5.66 5.92 9.47
N GLU A 107 -4.58 5.27 9.01
CA GLU A 107 -3.22 5.77 9.20
C GLU A 107 -3.03 7.15 8.54
N LEU A 108 -3.49 7.32 7.30
CA LEU A 108 -3.41 8.62 6.61
C LEU A 108 -4.16 9.72 7.35
N LEU A 109 -5.32 9.42 7.92
CA LEU A 109 -6.08 10.37 8.73
C LEU A 109 -5.35 10.70 10.03
N GLU A 110 -4.81 9.69 10.73
CA GLU A 110 -4.06 9.88 11.98
C GLU A 110 -2.82 10.75 11.75
N GLN A 111 -2.09 10.54 10.65
CA GLN A 111 -0.96 11.39 10.26
C GLN A 111 -1.40 12.84 9.96
N ALA A 112 -2.49 13.02 9.21
CA ALA A 112 -2.99 14.38 8.90
C ALA A 112 -3.40 15.16 10.16
N LEU A 113 -4.05 14.50 11.13
CA LEU A 113 -4.42 15.12 12.40
C LEU A 113 -3.19 15.46 13.26
N LEU A 114 -2.16 14.59 13.23
CA LEU A 114 -0.89 14.85 13.93
C LEU A 114 -0.19 16.08 13.34
N ASP A 115 -0.12 16.17 12.01
CA ASP A 115 0.51 17.29 11.30
C ASP A 115 -0.21 18.61 11.61
N GLU A 116 -1.55 18.62 11.61
CA GLU A 116 -2.35 19.79 11.98
C GLU A 116 -2.12 20.23 13.44
N ALA A 117 -2.05 19.27 14.37
CA ALA A 117 -1.77 19.57 15.78
C ALA A 117 -0.34 20.14 15.97
N LEU A 118 0.63 19.66 15.19
CA LEU A 118 2.00 20.17 15.24
C LEU A 118 2.10 21.58 14.64
N SER A 119 1.39 21.89 13.55
CA SER A 119 1.40 23.23 12.96
C SER A 119 0.79 24.27 13.88
N ILE A 120 -0.32 23.96 14.56
CA ILE A 120 -0.96 24.88 15.52
C ILE A 120 -0.01 25.22 16.68
N ASN A 121 0.77 24.25 17.17
CA ASN A 121 1.72 24.47 18.25
C ASN A 121 2.94 25.30 17.83
N GLN A 122 3.31 25.28 16.54
CA GLN A 122 4.40 26.09 16.01
C GLN A 122 3.99 27.55 15.77
N GLU A 123 2.72 27.82 15.50
CA GLU A 123 2.20 29.19 15.35
C GLU A 123 1.91 29.88 16.70
N ALA A 124 1.75 29.10 17.77
CA ALA A 124 1.50 29.59 19.12
C ALA A 124 2.78 29.85 19.95
N ALA A 125 3.97 29.56 19.40
CA ALA A 125 5.28 29.71 20.03
C ALA A 125 6.08 30.87 19.40
#